data_AF-A0A899FYV2-F1
#
_entry.id   AF-A0A899FYV2-F1
#
_cell.length_a   1.000
_cell.length_b   1.000
_cell.length_c   1.000
_cell.angle_alpha   90.00
_cell.angle_beta   90.00
_cell.angle_gamma   90.00
#
_symmetry.space_group_name_H-M   'P 1'
#
loop_
_entity.id
_entity.type
_entity.pdbx_description
1 polymer ?
#
loop_
_entity_poly.entity_id
_entity_poly.type
_entity_poly.pdbx_seq_one_letter_code
_entity_poly.pdbx_strand_id
1 'polypeptide(L)'
;MPHDRLYIDMIVEDHVFDACVFAVVNKSRMRWLRGNYYNLSFTSVMELPILPETYVVMSEFSEIASILLENNENLIQCMITPDVVLEYLIVSDQPIKCPKSQDETFQKSVSFCVKLPSLCNSQQVASIVSECIAFVDLLAERAHWRSNISQKLKSIREEANKKLKKRQNEEKLANALKRKSEKDRQKKERIRNLSSQEQRKYLDKERERKYRKLFKVIKA
;
A
#
# COMPACT_ATOMS: atom_id res chain seq x y z
N MET A 1 22.29 -18.69 12.11
CA MET A 1 22.10 -19.46 10.87
C MET A 1 21.31 -18.58 9.91
N PRO A 2 21.75 -18.39 8.65
CA PRO A 2 20.90 -17.75 7.65
C PRO A 2 19.65 -18.61 7.48
N HIS A 3 18.49 -18.00 7.63
CA HIS A 3 17.21 -18.67 7.40
C HIS A 3 16.69 -18.19 6.06
N ASP A 4 16.74 -19.07 5.07
CA ASP A 4 16.21 -18.79 3.76
C ASP A 4 14.68 -18.62 3.84
N ARG A 5 14.14 -17.82 2.94
CA ARG A 5 12.71 -17.53 2.87
C ARG A 5 12.23 -17.71 1.45
N LEU A 6 11.12 -18.42 1.30
CA LEU A 6 10.40 -18.55 0.06
C LEU A 6 9.30 -17.50 0.03
N TYR A 7 9.38 -16.59 -0.94
CA TYR A 7 8.35 -15.59 -1.22
C TYR A 7 7.60 -16.02 -2.47
N ILE A 8 6.28 -16.14 -2.35
CA ILE A 8 5.40 -16.42 -3.49
C ILE A 8 4.37 -15.30 -3.56
N ASP A 9 4.22 -14.73 -4.74
CA ASP A 9 3.24 -13.71 -5.05
C ASP A 9 2.43 -14.17 -6.26
N MET A 10 1.13 -14.33 -6.06
CA MET A 10 0.19 -14.80 -7.07
C MET A 10 -0.73 -13.65 -7.44
N ILE A 11 -0.72 -13.28 -8.72
CA ILE A 11 -1.64 -12.30 -9.28
C ILE A 11 -2.93 -13.05 -9.66
N VAL A 12 -4.05 -12.56 -9.16
CA VAL A 12 -5.36 -13.20 -9.33
C VAL A 12 -6.24 -12.27 -10.16
N GLU A 13 -7.05 -12.85 -11.04
CA GLU A 13 -7.98 -12.08 -11.85
C GLU A 13 -9.07 -11.42 -10.99
N ASP A 14 -9.51 -10.23 -11.41
CA ASP A 14 -10.42 -9.40 -10.61
C ASP A 14 -11.78 -10.04 -10.34
N HIS A 15 -12.21 -10.99 -11.17
CA HIS A 15 -13.51 -11.64 -11.04
C HIS A 15 -13.50 -12.83 -10.05
N VAL A 16 -12.32 -13.27 -9.58
CA VAL A 16 -12.18 -14.48 -8.76
C VAL A 16 -12.77 -14.28 -7.36
N PHE A 17 -12.47 -13.15 -6.72
CA PHE A 17 -12.98 -12.85 -5.38
C PHE A 17 -13.32 -11.38 -5.22
N ASP A 18 -14.25 -11.05 -4.33
CA ASP A 18 -14.61 -9.68 -4.00
C ASP A 18 -13.50 -8.96 -3.23
N ALA A 19 -13.35 -7.66 -3.49
CA ALA A 19 -12.30 -6.84 -2.90
C ALA A 19 -12.26 -6.95 -1.36
N CYS A 20 -11.10 -7.27 -0.80
CA CYS A 20 -10.83 -7.25 0.64
C CYS A 20 -9.33 -7.29 0.93
N VAL A 21 -8.94 -6.89 2.14
CA VAL A 21 -7.64 -7.23 2.73
C VAL A 21 -7.83 -8.18 3.90
N PHE A 22 -7.23 -9.36 3.78
CA PHE A 22 -7.17 -10.38 4.80
C PHE A 22 -5.75 -10.93 4.90
N ALA A 23 -5.29 -11.23 6.10
CA ALA A 23 -4.01 -11.87 6.29
C ALA A 23 -3.97 -12.74 7.54
N VAL A 24 -3.24 -13.83 7.45
CA VAL A 24 -2.80 -14.64 8.59
C VAL A 24 -1.31 -14.38 8.77
N VAL A 25 -0.91 -13.95 9.96
CA VAL A 25 0.44 -13.44 10.18
C VAL A 25 1.04 -14.02 11.45
N ASN A 26 2.29 -14.46 11.37
CA ASN A 26 3.04 -14.84 12.55
C ASN A 26 3.38 -13.58 13.38
N LYS A 27 3.12 -13.62 14.70
CA LYS A 27 3.32 -12.49 15.63
C LYS A 27 4.72 -11.89 15.56
N SER A 28 5.75 -12.72 15.28
CA SER A 28 7.13 -12.27 15.14
C SER A 28 7.37 -11.33 13.94
N ARG A 29 6.54 -11.42 12.89
CA ARG A 29 6.66 -10.63 11.65
C ARG A 29 5.64 -9.51 11.54
N MET A 30 4.59 -9.54 12.37
CA MET A 30 3.50 -8.56 12.36
C MET A 30 3.98 -7.09 12.37
N ARG A 31 4.91 -6.74 13.27
CA ARG A 31 5.40 -5.35 13.39
C ARG A 31 6.10 -4.89 12.11
N TRP A 32 6.94 -5.75 11.54
CA TRP A 32 7.66 -5.46 10.31
C TRP A 32 6.69 -5.33 9.12
N LEU A 33 5.72 -6.24 9.02
CA LEU A 33 4.71 -6.22 7.96
C LEU A 33 3.87 -4.94 8.00
N ARG A 34 3.33 -4.55 9.16
CA ARG A 34 2.57 -3.29 9.31
C ARG A 34 3.36 -2.04 8.91
N GLY A 35 4.68 -2.04 9.07
CA GLY A 35 5.54 -0.91 8.70
C GLY A 35 5.88 -0.85 7.21
N ASN A 36 5.86 -1.99 6.51
CA ASN A 36 6.34 -2.09 5.12
C ASN A 36 5.22 -2.29 4.10
N TYR A 37 4.08 -2.86 4.51
CA TYR A 37 3.01 -3.32 3.63
C TYR A 37 1.81 -2.39 3.78
N TYR A 38 1.57 -1.59 2.75
CA TYR A 38 0.50 -0.60 2.71
C TYR A 38 -0.89 -1.23 2.79
N ASN A 39 -1.12 -2.33 2.09
CA ASN A 39 -2.38 -3.07 2.16
C ASN A 39 -2.76 -3.48 3.60
N LEU A 40 -1.80 -3.86 4.44
CA LEU A 40 -2.10 -4.21 5.83
C LEU A 40 -2.50 -3.00 6.70
N SER A 41 -2.29 -1.76 6.23
CA SER A 41 -2.74 -0.55 6.94
C SER A 41 -4.27 -0.42 7.04
N PHE A 42 -5.01 -1.13 6.20
CA PHE A 42 -6.47 -1.18 6.22
C PHE A 42 -7.03 -2.11 7.30
N THR A 43 -6.19 -3.00 7.86
CA THR A 43 -6.66 -4.11 8.69
C THR A 43 -6.55 -3.85 10.20
N SER A 44 -7.47 -4.46 10.93
CA SER A 44 -7.43 -4.60 12.40
C SER A 44 -6.89 -5.98 12.79
N VAL A 45 -6.21 -6.07 13.94
CA VAL A 45 -5.71 -7.36 14.45
C VAL A 45 -6.81 -8.05 15.23
N MET A 46 -6.97 -9.35 15.00
CA MET A 46 -7.92 -10.22 15.70
C MET A 46 -7.20 -11.51 16.10
N GLU A 47 -7.45 -11.97 17.32
CA GLU A 47 -7.00 -13.29 17.78
C GLU A 47 -8.18 -14.24 17.68
N LEU A 48 -8.00 -15.35 16.96
CA LEU A 48 -9.03 -16.37 16.79
C LEU A 48 -8.59 -17.67 17.47
N PRO A 49 -9.46 -18.33 18.27
CA PRO A 49 -9.11 -19.57 18.96
C PRO A 49 -8.73 -20.74 18.03
N ILE A 50 -9.16 -20.68 16.76
CA ILE A 50 -8.86 -21.71 15.76
C ILE A 50 -7.39 -21.67 15.31
N LEU A 51 -6.68 -20.55 15.55
CA LEU A 51 -5.28 -20.40 15.17
C LEU A 51 -4.35 -20.67 16.35
N PRO A 52 -3.11 -21.13 16.10
CA PRO A 52 -2.10 -21.25 17.14
C PRO A 52 -1.78 -19.87 17.74
N GLU A 53 -1.41 -19.83 19.02
CA GLU A 53 -1.11 -18.58 19.75
C GLU A 53 0.01 -17.73 19.11
N THR A 54 0.85 -18.34 18.27
CA THR A 54 1.92 -17.68 17.52
C THR A 54 1.43 -16.87 16.32
N TYR A 55 0.16 -17.00 15.95
CA TYR A 55 -0.46 -16.33 14.81
C TYR A 55 -1.56 -15.39 15.23
N VAL A 56 -1.82 -14.42 14.36
CA VAL A 56 -2.95 -13.49 14.43
C VAL A 56 -3.57 -13.34 13.07
N VAL A 57 -4.86 -13.00 13.06
CA VAL A 57 -5.54 -12.56 11.85
C VAL A 57 -5.47 -11.05 11.75
N MET A 58 -5.26 -10.56 10.55
CA MET A 58 -5.35 -9.16 10.20
C MET A 58 -6.41 -9.01 9.11
N SER A 59 -7.56 -8.45 9.45
CA SER A 59 -8.68 -8.30 8.51
C SER A 59 -9.35 -6.94 8.68
N GLU A 60 -9.95 -6.45 7.60
CA GLU A 60 -10.80 -5.25 7.64
C GLU A 60 -12.08 -5.50 8.46
N PHE A 61 -12.64 -6.72 8.36
CA PHE A 61 -13.85 -7.12 9.06
C PHE A 61 -13.73 -8.53 9.63
N SER A 62 -14.34 -8.76 10.80
CA SER A 62 -14.33 -10.07 11.45
C SER A 62 -15.09 -11.12 10.65
N GLU A 63 -16.18 -10.73 9.99
CA GLU A 63 -16.97 -11.62 9.12
C GLU A 63 -16.14 -12.21 7.97
N ILE A 64 -15.28 -11.40 7.35
CA ILE A 64 -14.34 -11.87 6.31
C ILE A 64 -13.37 -12.90 6.90
N ALA A 65 -12.81 -12.62 8.07
CA ALA A 65 -11.88 -13.53 8.73
C ALA A 65 -12.53 -14.88 9.06
N SER A 66 -13.76 -14.86 9.57
CA SER A 66 -14.51 -16.07 9.89
C SER A 66 -14.78 -16.91 8.64
N ILE A 67 -15.32 -16.32 7.57
CA ILE A 67 -15.66 -17.03 6.32
C ILE A 67 -14.41 -17.66 5.68
N LEU A 68 -13.29 -16.93 5.68
CA LEU A 68 -12.06 -17.38 5.03
C LEU A 68 -11.32 -18.46 5.83
N LEU A 69 -11.47 -18.51 7.15
CA LEU A 69 -10.80 -19.52 7.99
C LEU A 69 -11.68 -20.70 8.36
N GLU A 70 -13.00 -20.59 8.18
CA GLU A 70 -13.91 -21.70 8.38
C GLU A 70 -13.48 -22.90 7.54
N ASN A 71 -13.53 -24.11 8.09
CA ASN A 71 -13.21 -25.36 7.38
C ASN A 71 -11.81 -25.42 6.71
N ASN A 72 -10.82 -24.63 7.18
CA ASN A 72 -9.43 -24.66 6.69
C ASN A 72 -8.50 -25.41 7.65
N GLU A 73 -8.91 -26.59 8.10
CA GLU A 73 -8.18 -27.36 9.10
C GLU A 73 -6.78 -27.76 8.61
N ASN A 74 -6.61 -28.14 7.34
CA ASN A 74 -5.33 -28.55 6.77
C ASN A 74 -4.27 -27.43 6.83
N LEU A 75 -4.65 -26.20 6.47
CA LEU A 75 -3.77 -25.04 6.56
C LEU A 75 -3.37 -24.77 8.01
N ILE A 76 -4.33 -24.83 8.93
CA ILE A 76 -4.12 -24.60 10.36
C ILE A 76 -3.18 -25.68 10.94
N GLN A 77 -3.36 -26.94 10.56
CA GLN A 77 -2.46 -28.03 10.97
C GLN A 77 -1.02 -27.81 10.46
N CYS A 78 -0.86 -27.33 9.22
CA CYS A 78 0.47 -27.00 8.70
C CYS A 78 1.16 -25.90 9.52
N MET A 79 0.40 -24.94 10.07
CA MET A 79 0.93 -23.84 10.86
C MET A 79 1.36 -24.21 12.28
N ILE A 80 0.89 -25.35 12.81
CA ILE A 80 1.28 -25.85 14.15
C ILE A 80 2.69 -26.46 14.11
N THR A 81 3.15 -26.87 12.93
CA THR A 81 4.43 -27.59 12.78
C THR A 81 5.62 -26.65 13.05
N PRO A 82 6.53 -26.99 13.99
CA PRO A 82 7.56 -26.06 14.45
C PRO A 82 8.68 -25.79 13.43
N ASP A 83 8.95 -26.75 12.55
CA ASP A 83 10.12 -26.68 11.67
C ASP A 83 9.90 -25.80 10.43
N VAL A 84 8.66 -25.65 9.99
CA VAL A 84 8.28 -24.83 8.83
C VAL A 84 7.31 -23.75 9.28
N VAL A 85 7.75 -22.50 9.25
CA VAL A 85 6.97 -21.37 9.74
C VAL A 85 6.42 -20.59 8.57
N LEU A 86 5.10 -20.54 8.43
CA LEU A 86 4.42 -19.54 7.61
C LEU A 86 4.62 -18.17 8.28
N GLU A 87 5.39 -17.29 7.67
CA GLU A 87 5.57 -15.94 8.22
C GLU A 87 4.30 -15.10 8.02
N TYR A 88 3.69 -15.22 6.83
CA TYR A 88 2.41 -14.60 6.50
C TYR A 88 1.77 -15.25 5.29
N LEU A 89 0.45 -15.14 5.22
CA LEU A 89 -0.39 -15.32 4.04
C LEU A 89 -1.28 -14.07 3.95
N ILE A 90 -1.25 -13.36 2.83
CA ILE A 90 -1.96 -12.09 2.62
C ILE A 90 -2.80 -12.23 1.35
N VAL A 91 -4.09 -11.96 1.46
CA VAL A 91 -5.02 -11.76 0.35
C VAL A 91 -5.34 -10.27 0.30
N SER A 92 -5.19 -9.67 -0.87
CA SER A 92 -5.42 -8.23 -0.98
C SER A 92 -5.93 -7.81 -2.35
N ASP A 93 -6.90 -6.91 -2.32
CA ASP A 93 -7.24 -6.05 -3.45
C ASP A 93 -6.38 -4.77 -3.49
N GLN A 94 -5.47 -4.55 -2.54
CA GLN A 94 -4.68 -3.33 -2.40
C GLN A 94 -3.18 -3.59 -2.61
N PRO A 95 -2.43 -2.60 -3.13
CA PRO A 95 -1.01 -2.79 -3.43
C PRO A 95 -0.17 -2.88 -2.15
N ILE A 96 0.94 -3.64 -2.21
CA ILE A 96 1.92 -3.73 -1.11
C ILE A 96 2.55 -2.38 -0.81
N LYS A 97 2.77 -1.54 -1.83
CA LYS A 97 3.32 -0.18 -1.67
C LYS A 97 2.20 0.85 -1.83
N CYS A 98 2.29 1.92 -1.04
CA CYS A 98 1.34 3.02 -1.16
C CYS A 98 1.39 3.60 -2.59
N PRO A 99 0.26 3.66 -3.29
CA PRO A 99 0.22 4.12 -4.67
C PRO A 99 0.64 5.57 -4.77
N LYS A 100 1.23 5.97 -5.91
CA LYS A 100 1.66 7.36 -6.12
C LYS A 100 0.52 8.22 -6.63
N SER A 101 -0.39 7.63 -7.43
CA SER A 101 -1.60 8.26 -7.95
C SER A 101 -2.85 7.48 -7.56
N GLN A 102 -4.00 8.16 -7.54
CA GLN A 102 -5.30 7.48 -7.43
C GLN A 102 -5.66 6.73 -8.72
N ASP A 103 -5.02 7.08 -9.84
CA ASP A 103 -5.26 6.49 -11.16
C ASP A 103 -4.39 5.24 -11.40
N GLU A 104 -3.55 4.87 -10.41
CA GLU A 104 -2.72 3.68 -10.48
C GLU A 104 -3.59 2.44 -10.28
N THR A 105 -3.68 1.61 -11.31
CA THR A 105 -4.42 0.34 -11.27
C THR A 105 -3.52 -0.76 -10.73
N PHE A 106 -4.09 -1.60 -9.88
CA PHE A 106 -3.42 -2.75 -9.30
C PHE A 106 -4.36 -3.94 -9.36
N GLN A 107 -3.78 -5.12 -9.57
CA GLN A 107 -4.50 -6.38 -9.60
C GLN A 107 -4.60 -6.94 -8.18
N LYS A 108 -5.62 -7.76 -7.97
CA LYS A 108 -5.75 -8.55 -6.75
C LYS A 108 -4.59 -9.53 -6.65
N SER A 109 -4.06 -9.71 -5.45
CA SER A 109 -2.95 -10.63 -5.21
C SER A 109 -3.12 -11.46 -3.95
N VAL A 110 -2.51 -12.64 -4.00
CA VAL A 110 -2.34 -13.51 -2.84
C VAL A 110 -0.85 -13.75 -2.68
N SER A 111 -0.28 -13.27 -1.58
CA SER A 111 1.15 -13.33 -1.33
C SER A 111 1.42 -14.04 0.00
N PHE A 112 2.38 -14.96 0.02
CA PHE A 112 2.77 -15.65 1.24
C PHE A 112 4.29 -15.85 1.35
N CYS A 113 4.75 -16.01 2.58
CA CYS A 113 6.16 -16.21 2.89
C CYS A 113 6.32 -17.39 3.84
N VAL A 114 7.15 -18.34 3.47
CA VAL A 114 7.51 -19.49 4.30
C VAL A 114 8.99 -19.41 4.65
N LYS A 115 9.29 -19.53 5.94
CA LYS A 115 10.67 -19.67 6.43
C LYS A 115 11.13 -21.10 6.17
N LEU A 116 12.20 -21.25 5.40
CA LEU A 116 12.72 -22.56 5.03
C LEU A 116 13.61 -23.13 6.16
N PRO A 117 13.44 -24.42 6.50
CA PRO A 117 14.36 -25.12 7.40
C PRO A 117 15.64 -25.50 6.66
N SER A 118 16.67 -25.88 7.42
CA SER A 118 17.94 -26.38 6.88
C SER A 118 17.73 -27.75 6.23
N LEU A 119 17.60 -27.79 4.88
CA LEU A 119 17.70 -28.93 3.94
C LEU A 119 16.93 -30.25 4.21
N CYS A 120 16.36 -30.52 5.38
CA CYS A 120 15.83 -31.83 5.77
C CYS A 120 14.30 -31.97 5.66
N ASN A 121 13.53 -30.88 5.55
CA ASN A 121 12.06 -30.91 5.63
C ASN A 121 11.37 -30.38 4.35
N SER A 122 11.82 -30.82 3.18
CA SER A 122 11.25 -30.41 1.88
C SER A 122 9.76 -30.77 1.74
N GLN A 123 9.33 -31.90 2.31
CA GLN A 123 7.95 -32.35 2.24
C GLN A 123 6.98 -31.42 2.98
N GLN A 124 7.35 -30.94 4.17
CA GLN A 124 6.53 -30.00 4.94
C GLN A 124 6.41 -28.64 4.25
N VAL A 125 7.51 -28.17 3.65
CA VAL A 125 7.49 -26.96 2.81
C VAL A 125 6.55 -27.15 1.62
N ALA A 126 6.58 -28.31 0.97
CA ALA A 126 5.66 -28.60 -0.13
C ALA A 126 4.20 -28.64 0.34
N SER A 127 3.90 -29.26 1.49
CA SER A 127 2.55 -29.28 2.07
C SER A 127 2.03 -27.87 2.33
N ILE A 128 2.78 -27.01 3.03
CA ILE A 128 2.29 -25.67 3.37
C ILE A 128 2.11 -24.78 2.13
N VAL A 129 3.00 -24.91 1.14
CA VAL A 129 2.88 -24.22 -0.15
C VAL A 129 1.63 -24.71 -0.89
N SER A 130 1.39 -26.02 -0.92
CA SER A 130 0.21 -26.62 -1.54
C SER A 130 -1.08 -26.14 -0.89
N GLU A 131 -1.14 -26.10 0.45
CA GLU A 131 -2.30 -25.58 1.17
C GLU A 131 -2.51 -24.07 0.93
N CYS A 132 -1.44 -23.28 0.83
CA CYS A 132 -1.55 -21.85 0.48
C CYS A 132 -2.05 -21.63 -0.96
N ILE A 133 -1.71 -22.53 -1.90
CA ILE A 133 -2.23 -22.49 -3.27
C ILE A 133 -3.70 -22.93 -3.28
N ALA A 134 -4.06 -24.03 -2.61
CA ALA A 134 -5.44 -24.48 -2.47
C ALA A 134 -6.33 -23.42 -1.78
N PHE A 135 -5.75 -22.62 -0.89
CA PHE A 135 -6.43 -21.48 -0.29
C PHE A 135 -6.87 -20.45 -1.34
N VAL A 136 -6.12 -20.25 -2.43
CA VAL A 136 -6.53 -19.36 -3.53
C VAL A 136 -7.76 -19.89 -4.23
N ASP A 137 -7.83 -21.20 -4.46
CA ASP A 137 -9.01 -21.84 -5.05
C ASP A 137 -10.24 -21.68 -4.15
N LEU A 138 -10.06 -21.78 -2.83
CA LEU A 138 -11.12 -21.51 -1.84
C LEU A 138 -11.59 -20.06 -1.83
N LEU A 139 -10.72 -19.09 -2.14
CA LEU A 139 -11.14 -17.69 -2.29
C LEU A 139 -12.17 -17.56 -3.42
N ALA A 140 -11.96 -18.27 -4.53
CA ALA A 140 -12.87 -18.23 -5.68
C ALA A 140 -14.30 -18.67 -5.32
N GLU A 141 -14.44 -19.57 -4.35
CA GLU A 141 -15.74 -20.07 -3.89
C GLU A 141 -16.36 -19.21 -2.78
N ARG A 142 -15.55 -18.71 -1.85
CA ARG A 142 -16.06 -18.18 -0.57
C ARG A 142 -15.96 -16.68 -0.41
N ALA A 143 -15.05 -16.04 -1.12
CA ALA A 143 -14.78 -14.62 -0.95
C ALA A 143 -15.74 -13.76 -1.79
N HIS A 144 -17.04 -14.00 -1.63
CA HIS A 144 -18.13 -13.22 -2.23
C HIS A 144 -18.95 -12.57 -1.12
N TRP A 145 -18.85 -11.26 -1.01
CA TRP A 145 -19.33 -10.51 0.15
C TRP A 145 -20.77 -10.05 -0.03
N ARG A 146 -21.52 -10.03 1.08
CA ARG A 146 -22.84 -9.40 1.12
C ARG A 146 -22.71 -7.90 0.85
N SER A 147 -23.75 -7.32 0.23
CA SER A 147 -23.78 -5.91 -0.19
C SER A 147 -23.36 -4.91 0.91
N ASN A 148 -23.72 -5.17 2.17
CA ASN A 148 -23.32 -4.35 3.31
C ASN A 148 -21.78 -4.28 3.47
N ILE A 149 -21.10 -5.43 3.45
CA ILE A 149 -19.63 -5.48 3.55
C ILE A 149 -19.00 -4.84 2.31
N SER A 150 -19.48 -5.18 1.12
CA SER A 150 -18.93 -4.64 -0.13
C SER A 150 -19.05 -3.12 -0.20
N GLN A 151 -20.15 -2.53 0.30
CA GLN A 151 -20.33 -1.08 0.39
C GLN A 151 -19.35 -0.43 1.38
N LYS A 152 -19.15 -1.05 2.56
CA LYS A 152 -18.17 -0.54 3.54
C LYS A 152 -16.75 -0.57 2.98
N LEU A 153 -16.36 -1.67 2.33
CA LEU A 153 -15.05 -1.79 1.69
C LEU A 153 -14.85 -0.70 0.64
N LYS A 154 -15.84 -0.49 -0.25
CA LYS A 154 -15.81 0.60 -1.23
C LYS A 154 -15.65 1.97 -0.58
N SER A 155 -16.41 2.25 0.49
CA SER A 155 -16.31 3.53 1.22
C SER A 155 -14.91 3.73 1.82
N ILE A 156 -14.27 2.68 2.35
CA ILE A 156 -12.91 2.74 2.89
C ILE A 156 -11.91 3.06 1.77
N ARG A 157 -12.07 2.45 0.58
CA ARG A 157 -11.21 2.73 -0.58
C ARG A 157 -11.38 4.17 -1.07
N GLU A 158 -12.61 4.67 -1.15
CA GLU A 158 -12.89 6.06 -1.52
C GLU A 158 -12.25 7.07 -0.54
N GLU A 159 -12.31 6.79 0.75
CA GLU A 159 -11.67 7.64 1.76
C GLU A 159 -10.13 7.63 1.62
N ALA A 160 -9.54 6.45 1.39
CA ALA A 160 -8.11 6.32 1.15
C ALA A 160 -7.67 7.10 -0.10
N ASN A 161 -8.42 6.99 -1.20
CA ASN A 161 -8.17 7.74 -2.43
C ASN A 161 -8.28 9.25 -2.23
N LYS A 162 -9.26 9.72 -1.43
CA LYS A 162 -9.40 11.12 -1.08
C LYS A 162 -8.19 11.65 -0.29
N LYS A 163 -7.70 10.87 0.68
CA LYS A 163 -6.48 11.20 1.44
C LYS A 163 -5.25 11.25 0.53
N LEU A 164 -5.13 10.31 -0.40
CA LEU A 164 -4.05 10.26 -1.38
C LEU A 164 -4.04 11.50 -2.27
N LYS A 165 -5.20 11.86 -2.82
CA LYS A 165 -5.38 13.07 -3.66
C LYS A 165 -5.01 14.35 -2.92
N LYS A 166 -5.41 14.46 -1.64
CA LYS A 166 -5.04 15.61 -0.80
C LYS A 166 -3.53 15.71 -0.63
N ARG A 167 -2.85 14.61 -0.28
CA ARG A 167 -1.38 14.58 -0.14
C ARG A 167 -0.68 14.98 -1.43
N GLN A 168 -1.12 14.47 -2.58
CA GLN A 168 -0.54 14.83 -3.88
C GLN A 168 -0.71 16.32 -4.21
N ASN A 169 -1.87 16.89 -3.91
CA ASN A 169 -2.11 18.31 -4.14
C ASN A 169 -1.20 19.18 -3.26
N GLU A 170 -1.03 18.80 -1.99
CA GLU A 170 -0.12 19.47 -1.07
C GLU A 170 1.35 19.38 -1.52
N GLU A 171 1.80 18.19 -1.97
CA GLU A 171 3.14 18.01 -2.52
C GLU A 171 3.37 18.81 -3.81
N LYS A 172 2.38 18.84 -4.72
CA LYS A 172 2.43 19.64 -5.94
C LYS A 172 2.54 21.14 -5.63
N LEU A 173 1.73 21.62 -4.68
CA LEU A 173 1.77 23.02 -4.23
C LEU A 173 3.13 23.36 -3.59
N ALA A 174 3.63 22.52 -2.69
CA ALA A 174 4.93 22.70 -2.06
C ALA A 174 6.08 22.73 -3.09
N ASN A 175 6.05 21.81 -4.06
CA ASN A 175 7.05 21.77 -5.14
C ASN A 175 6.96 22.99 -6.07
N ALA A 176 5.75 23.47 -6.37
CA ALA A 176 5.56 24.69 -7.16
C ALA A 176 6.12 25.93 -6.44
N LEU A 177 5.89 26.04 -5.12
CA LEU A 177 6.43 27.12 -4.28
C LEU A 177 7.96 27.07 -4.22
N LYS A 178 8.55 25.89 -4.00
CA LYS A 178 10.02 25.69 -4.02
C LYS A 178 10.62 26.09 -5.38
N ARG A 179 10.03 25.63 -6.48
CA ARG A 179 10.48 25.99 -7.85
C ARG A 179 10.37 27.48 -8.12
N LYS A 180 9.33 28.16 -7.62
CA LYS A 180 9.18 29.61 -7.77
C LYS A 180 10.24 30.36 -6.97
N SER A 181 10.45 29.97 -5.71
CA SER A 181 11.50 30.54 -4.86
C SER A 181 12.89 30.40 -5.47
N GLU A 182 13.21 29.22 -5.99
CA GLU A 182 14.51 28.96 -6.63
C GLU A 182 14.69 29.79 -7.92
N LYS A 183 13.65 29.88 -8.76
CA LYS A 183 13.67 30.76 -9.95
C LYS A 183 13.86 32.23 -9.56
N ASP A 184 13.23 32.68 -8.50
CA ASP A 184 13.36 34.07 -8.03
C ASP A 184 14.74 34.33 -7.44
N ARG A 185 15.34 33.36 -6.75
CA ARG A 185 16.73 33.41 -6.27
C ARG A 185 17.73 33.49 -7.43
N GLN A 186 17.61 32.61 -8.42
CA GLN A 186 18.46 32.63 -9.62
C GLN A 186 18.32 33.93 -10.42
N LYS A 187 17.10 34.48 -10.52
CA LYS A 187 16.90 35.80 -11.14
C LYS A 187 17.62 36.90 -10.36
N LYS A 188 17.52 36.91 -9.03
CA LYS A 188 18.22 37.89 -8.18
C LYS A 188 19.74 37.79 -8.33
N GLU A 189 20.29 36.58 -8.36
CA GLU A 189 21.72 36.35 -8.59
C GLU A 189 22.17 36.81 -9.99
N ARG A 190 21.40 36.48 -11.03
CA ARG A 190 21.68 36.99 -12.39
C ARG A 190 21.67 38.51 -12.45
N ILE A 191 20.71 39.17 -11.79
CA ILE A 191 20.65 40.63 -11.74
C ILE A 191 21.86 41.19 -10.98
N ARG A 192 22.26 40.56 -9.87
CA ARG A 192 23.42 40.98 -9.08
C ARG A 192 24.74 40.89 -9.87
N ASN A 193 24.84 39.94 -10.79
CA ASN A 193 26.03 39.75 -11.64
C ASN A 193 26.07 40.68 -12.87
N LEU A 194 25.03 41.47 -13.15
CA LEU A 194 25.03 42.46 -14.24
C LEU A 194 25.83 43.71 -13.88
N SER A 195 26.31 44.45 -14.88
CA SER A 195 26.94 45.76 -14.68
C SER A 195 25.97 46.79 -14.09
N SER A 196 26.47 47.80 -13.37
CA SER A 196 25.67 48.82 -12.67
C SER A 196 24.75 49.63 -13.60
N GLN A 197 25.13 49.86 -14.86
CA GLN A 197 24.26 50.49 -15.86
C GLN A 197 23.13 49.55 -16.33
N GLU A 198 23.40 48.26 -16.44
CA GLU A 198 22.44 47.25 -16.89
C GLU A 198 21.43 46.89 -15.79
N GLN A 199 21.86 46.88 -14.53
CA GLN A 199 20.97 46.74 -13.37
C GLN A 199 19.92 47.85 -13.31
N ARG A 200 20.31 49.11 -13.53
CA ARG A 200 19.38 50.26 -13.56
C ARG A 200 18.34 50.12 -14.68
N LYS A 201 18.79 49.81 -15.91
CA LYS A 201 17.88 49.58 -17.05
C LYS A 201 16.91 48.43 -16.80
N TYR A 202 17.36 47.35 -16.16
CA TYR A 202 16.48 46.22 -15.82
C TYR A 202 15.41 46.60 -14.79
N LEU A 203 15.80 47.33 -13.73
CA LEU A 203 14.89 47.79 -12.68
C LEU A 203 13.81 48.75 -13.21
N ASP A 204 14.18 49.68 -14.08
CA ASP A 204 13.21 50.62 -14.68
C ASP A 204 12.23 49.89 -15.61
N LYS A 205 12.71 48.93 -16.41
CA LYS A 205 11.86 48.10 -17.27
C LYS A 205 10.91 47.19 -16.48
N GLU A 206 11.32 46.70 -15.31
CA GLU A 206 10.47 45.96 -14.37
C GLU A 206 9.37 46.85 -13.76
N ARG A 207 9.70 48.09 -13.37
CA ARG A 207 8.71 49.05 -12.85
C ARG A 207 7.64 49.34 -13.90
N GLU A 208 8.03 49.66 -15.14
CA GLU A 208 7.07 49.90 -16.22
C GLU A 208 6.15 48.70 -16.46
N ARG A 209 6.70 47.47 -16.44
CA ARG A 209 5.90 46.24 -16.57
C ARG A 209 4.89 46.08 -15.43
N LYS A 210 5.26 46.41 -14.19
CA LYS A 210 4.34 46.36 -13.04
C LYS A 210 3.24 47.43 -13.14
N TYR A 211 3.60 48.66 -13.51
CA TYR A 211 2.62 49.73 -13.75
C TYR A 211 1.62 49.36 -14.85
N ARG A 212 2.07 48.80 -15.97
CA ARG A 212 1.18 48.34 -17.05
C ARG A 212 0.23 47.20 -16.61
N LYS A 213 0.68 46.32 -15.72
CA LYS A 213 -0.17 45.25 -15.15
C LYS A 213 -1.21 45.79 -14.19
N LEU A 214 -0.85 46.71 -13.29
CA LEU A 214 -1.80 47.39 -12.40
C LEU A 214 -2.87 48.16 -13.18
N PHE A 215 -2.46 48.92 -14.20
CA PHE A 215 -3.40 49.65 -15.05
C PHE A 215 -4.39 48.76 -15.81
N LYS A 216 -4.00 47.53 -16.19
CA LYS A 216 -4.90 46.57 -16.84
C LYS A 216 -5.91 45.93 -15.89
N VAL A 217 -5.57 45.78 -14.61
CA VAL A 217 -6.48 45.21 -13.59
C VAL A 217 -7.50 46.24 -13.11
N ILE A 218 -7.17 47.54 -13.14
CA ILE A 218 -8.06 48.63 -12.72
C ILE A 218 -9.09 49.00 -13.81
N LYS A 219 -8.83 48.63 -15.07
CA LYS A 219 -9.68 48.97 -16.23
C LYS A 219 -10.61 47.83 -16.69
N ALA A 220 -10.58 46.68 -16.00
CA ALA A 220 -11.45 45.53 -16.20
C ALA A 220 -12.37 45.39 -14.99
#